data_AF-A0A831KM46-F1
#
_entry.id   AF-A0A831KM46-F1
#
_cell.length_a   1.000
_cell.length_b   1.000
_cell.length_c   1.000
_cell.angle_alpha   90.00
_cell.angle_beta   90.00
_cell.angle_gamma   90.00
#
_symmetry.space_group_name_H-M   'P 1'
#
loop_
_entity.id
_entity.type
_entity.pdbx_description
1 polymer ?
#
loop_
_entity_poly.entity_id
_entity_poly.type
_entity_poly.pdbx_seq_one_letter_code
_entity_poly.pdbx_strand_id
1 'polypeptide(L)'
;MFTGLRGASFTGRGGKIHLEGSSFDSGRFRVVSAGGTLHYVGRNGDNLRRGSIVITSDPGGMTVVNHVPLESYLVGLVNGEIDSNWPSEAVKAQVVAARTFALYRMQEGD
;
A
#
# COMPACT_ATOMS: atom_id res chain seq x y z
N MET A 1 5.10 18.66 10.15
CA MET A 1 3.98 18.17 9.32
C MET A 1 4.00 18.97 8.02
N PHE A 2 4.17 18.32 6.87
CA PHE A 2 4.12 18.98 5.56
C PHE A 2 2.71 18.84 4.99
N THR A 3 2.11 19.92 4.47
CA THR A 3 0.75 19.92 3.90
C THR A 3 0.78 20.63 2.53
N GLY A 4 -0.13 20.25 1.61
CA GLY A 4 -0.28 20.93 0.32
C GLY A 4 0.75 20.57 -0.76
N LEU A 5 1.52 19.50 -0.60
CA LEU A 5 2.48 19.05 -1.61
C LEU A 5 1.76 18.56 -2.87
N ARG A 6 2.07 19.14 -4.03
CA ARG A 6 1.61 18.65 -5.35
C ARG A 6 2.44 17.48 -5.88
N GLY A 7 3.64 17.31 -5.35
CA GLY A 7 4.57 16.23 -5.64
C GLY A 7 5.67 16.20 -4.60
N ALA A 8 6.15 15.01 -4.27
CA ALA A 8 7.26 14.79 -3.35
C ALA A 8 7.97 13.48 -3.70
N SER A 9 9.30 13.50 -3.61
CA SER A 9 10.21 12.41 -3.88
C SER A 9 10.78 11.88 -2.57
N PHE A 10 10.66 10.57 -2.40
CA PHE A 10 11.23 9.85 -1.27
C PHE A 10 12.30 8.89 -1.79
N THR A 11 13.47 8.90 -1.18
CA THR A 11 14.56 7.95 -1.50
C THR A 11 15.10 7.32 -0.22
N GLY A 12 15.37 6.02 -0.25
CA GLY A 12 15.97 5.29 0.87
C GLY A 12 17.45 5.03 0.62
N ARG A 13 18.31 5.34 1.60
CA ARG A 13 19.74 5.01 1.56
C ARG A 13 20.26 4.74 2.96
N GLY A 14 20.82 3.56 3.18
CA GLY A 14 21.46 3.19 4.44
C GLY A 14 20.53 3.24 5.65
N GLY A 15 19.27 2.82 5.49
CA GLY A 15 18.24 2.86 6.54
C GLY A 15 17.63 4.24 6.82
N LYS A 16 18.05 5.29 6.11
CA LYS A 16 17.46 6.63 6.21
C LYS A 16 16.58 6.94 5.02
N ILE A 17 15.50 7.67 5.28
CA ILE A 17 14.61 8.18 4.24
C ILE A 17 14.97 9.64 3.97
N HIS A 18 15.14 9.97 2.70
CA HIS A 18 15.36 11.33 2.23
C HIS A 18 14.12 11.82 1.51
N LEU A 19 13.56 12.95 1.94
CA LEU A 19 12.43 13.62 1.30
C LEU A 19 12.92 14.95 0.75
N GLU A 20 12.81 15.13 -0.57
CA GLU A 20 13.30 16.35 -1.27
C GLU A 20 14.76 16.69 -0.90
N GLY A 21 15.61 15.66 -0.77
CA GLY A 21 17.02 15.80 -0.37
C GLY A 21 17.29 15.96 1.13
N SER A 22 16.27 16.21 1.95
CA SER A 22 16.42 16.27 3.41
C SER A 22 16.40 14.86 4.01
N SER A 23 17.41 14.52 4.81
CA SER A 23 17.50 13.20 5.46
C SER A 23 16.69 13.17 6.76
N PHE A 24 15.98 12.07 6.98
CA PHE A 24 15.20 11.82 8.18
C PHE A 24 15.64 10.49 8.80
N ASP A 25 15.93 10.53 10.10
CA ASP A 25 16.32 9.34 10.87
C ASP A 25 15.16 8.36 11.10
N SER A 26 13.92 8.76 10.80
CA SER A 26 12.79 7.82 10.82
C SER A 26 12.84 6.91 9.61
N GLY A 27 13.06 5.62 9.84
CA GLY A 27 12.98 4.57 8.81
C GLY A 27 11.55 4.28 8.33
N ARG A 28 10.53 5.05 8.72
CA ARG A 28 9.13 4.87 8.33
C ARG A 28 8.40 6.20 8.13
N PHE A 29 7.80 6.40 6.97
CA PHE A 29 6.88 7.49 6.65
C PHE A 29 5.52 6.95 6.27
N ARG A 30 4.46 7.65 6.68
CA ARG A 30 3.11 7.42 6.17
C ARG A 30 2.66 8.64 5.36
N VAL A 31 2.41 8.42 4.09
CA VAL A 31 1.89 9.40 3.15
C VAL A 31 0.38 9.19 3.04
N VAL A 32 -0.37 10.27 3.24
CA VAL A 32 -1.83 10.30 3.16
C VAL A 32 -2.26 11.40 2.20
N SER A 33 -3.31 11.13 1.42
CA SER A 33 -3.97 12.12 0.58
C SER A 33 -5.29 12.52 1.21
N ALA A 34 -5.58 13.83 1.26
CA ALA A 34 -6.88 14.31 1.72
C ALA A 34 -8.03 13.78 0.85
N GLY A 35 -7.78 13.52 -0.44
CA GLY A 35 -8.75 12.92 -1.36
C GLY A 35 -8.84 11.40 -1.33
N GLY A 36 -8.11 10.73 -0.42
CA GLY A 36 -8.15 9.26 -0.25
C GLY A 36 -7.45 8.45 -1.35
N THR A 37 -6.95 9.10 -2.39
CA THR A 37 -6.23 8.49 -3.50
C THR A 37 -4.84 9.13 -3.65
N LEU A 38 -3.83 8.30 -3.86
CA LEU A 38 -2.43 8.67 -4.04
C LEU A 38 -1.96 8.21 -5.42
N HIS A 39 -1.37 9.15 -6.17
CA HIS A 39 -0.57 8.83 -7.34
C HIS A 39 0.89 8.73 -6.88
N TYR A 40 1.57 7.63 -7.25
CA TYR A 40 3.01 7.54 -7.05
C TYR A 40 3.66 6.90 -8.28
N VAL A 41 4.87 7.35 -8.60
CA VAL A 41 5.70 6.74 -9.64
C VAL A 41 6.78 5.93 -8.95
N GLY A 42 6.79 4.61 -9.18
CA GLY A 42 7.78 3.69 -8.62
C GLY A 42 8.45 2.86 -9.71
N ARG A 43 9.11 1.77 -9.31
CA ARG A 43 9.76 0.85 -10.25
C ARG A 43 8.78 0.29 -11.30
N ASN A 44 7.54 0.07 -10.91
CA ASN A 44 6.50 -0.48 -11.78
C ASN A 44 5.71 0.63 -12.52
N GLY A 45 6.29 1.81 -12.70
CA GLY A 45 5.67 2.94 -13.40
C GLY A 45 4.71 3.77 -12.56
N ASP A 46 3.79 4.45 -13.23
CA ASP A 46 2.74 5.27 -12.62
C ASP A 46 1.67 4.37 -11.98
N ASN A 47 1.36 4.64 -10.71
CA ASN A 47 0.47 3.83 -9.90
C ASN A 47 -0.55 4.72 -9.19
N LEU A 48 -1.82 4.42 -9.42
CA LEU A 48 -2.93 4.98 -8.67
C LEU A 48 -3.35 4.04 -7.54
N ARG A 49 -3.26 4.50 -6.29
CA ARG A 49 -3.57 3.68 -5.12
C ARG A 49 -4.55 4.38 -4.19
N ARG A 50 -5.49 3.61 -3.64
CA ARG A 50 -6.39 4.06 -2.56
C ARG A 50 -5.67 4.04 -1.21
N GLY A 51 -6.21 4.78 -0.25
CA GLY A 51 -5.75 4.73 1.14
C GLY A 51 -4.45 5.51 1.37
N SER A 52 -3.48 4.85 1.99
CA SER A 52 -2.19 5.46 2.36
C SER A 52 -1.01 4.65 1.84
N ILE A 53 0.13 5.31 1.69
CA ILE A 53 1.40 4.66 1.38
C ILE A 53 2.28 4.72 2.61
N VAL A 54 2.83 3.58 3.02
CA VAL A 54 3.86 3.49 4.03
C VAL A 54 5.18 3.23 3.33
N ILE A 55 6.15 4.11 3.56
CA ILE A 55 7.50 4.00 3.01
C ILE A 55 8.40 3.63 4.17
N THR A 56 9.12 2.52 4.04
CA THR A 56 10.17 2.15 4.98
C THR A 56 11.53 2.09 4.29
N SER A 57 12.60 2.40 5.03
CA SER A 57 13.96 2.16 4.56
C SER A 57 14.76 1.40 5.61
N ASP A 58 15.46 0.38 5.14
CA ASP A 58 16.38 -0.43 5.90
C ASP A 58 17.73 -0.53 5.13
N PRO A 59 18.76 -1.21 5.67
CA PRO A 59 20.01 -1.40 4.94
C PRO A 59 19.87 -2.18 3.61
N GLY A 60 18.83 -2.99 3.46
CA GLY A 60 18.51 -3.75 2.25
C GLY A 60 17.77 -2.94 1.17
N GLY A 61 17.24 -1.77 1.51
CA GLY A 61 16.69 -0.83 0.55
C GLY A 61 15.51 -0.01 1.07
N MET A 62 14.60 0.32 0.14
CA MET A 62 13.37 1.06 0.42
C MET A 62 12.17 0.21 0.00
N THR A 63 11.23 0.02 0.92
CA THR A 63 9.98 -0.69 0.69
C THR A 63 8.82 0.29 0.70
N VAL A 64 7.92 0.13 -0.26
CA VAL A 64 6.73 0.97 -0.41
C VAL A 64 5.50 0.07 -0.31
N VAL A 65 4.75 0.20 0.78
CA VAL A 65 3.58 -0.62 1.08
C VAL A 65 2.31 0.22 0.92
N ASN A 66 1.37 -0.24 0.12
CA ASN A 66 0.05 0.37 0.05
C ASN A 66 -0.85 -0.18 1.17
N HIS A 67 -1.16 0.67 2.14
CA HIS A 67 -2.15 0.39 3.18
C HIS A 67 -3.54 0.84 2.72
N VAL A 68 -4.43 -0.12 2.52
CA VAL A 68 -5.82 0.07 2.11
C VAL A 68 -6.79 -0.52 3.13
N PRO A 69 -8.05 -0.03 3.19
CA PRO A 69 -9.10 -0.72 3.93
C PRO A 69 -9.32 -2.15 3.42
N LEU A 70 -9.65 -3.08 4.32
CA LEU A 70 -9.83 -4.50 4.00
C LEU A 70 -10.77 -4.74 2.82
N GLU A 71 -11.91 -4.07 2.77
CA GLU A 71 -12.87 -4.23 1.67
C GLU A 71 -12.30 -3.76 0.32
N SER A 72 -11.49 -2.70 0.33
CA SER A 72 -10.80 -2.23 -0.89
C SER A 72 -9.71 -3.20 -1.35
N TYR A 73 -9.07 -3.92 -0.42
CA TYR A 73 -8.13 -4.99 -0.71
C TYR A 73 -8.85 -6.20 -1.34
N LEU A 74 -9.98 -6.63 -0.75
CA LEU A 74 -10.76 -7.77 -1.25
C LEU A 74 -11.29 -7.52 -2.68
N VAL A 75 -11.75 -6.30 -2.99
CA VAL A 75 -12.14 -5.94 -4.36
C VAL A 75 -10.96 -6.07 -5.33
N GLY A 76 -9.76 -5.64 -4.93
CA GLY A 76 -8.56 -5.78 -5.74
C GLY A 76 -8.17 -7.24 -5.98
N LEU A 77 -8.26 -8.07 -4.93
CA LEU A 77 -7.98 -9.50 -4.99
C LEU A 77 -8.93 -10.21 -5.96
N VAL A 78 -10.24 -9.96 -5.85
CA VAL A 78 -11.25 -10.57 -6.74
C VAL A 78 -10.97 -10.26 -8.20
N ASN A 79 -10.60 -9.02 -8.52
CA ASN A 79 -10.32 -8.61 -9.89
C ASN A 79 -9.00 -9.18 -10.45
N GLY A 80 -8.10 -9.66 -9.60
CA GLY A 80 -6.77 -10.15 -9.99
C GLY A 80 -6.62 -11.67 -10.02
N GLU A 81 -7.39 -12.40 -9.21
CA GLU A 81 -7.18 -13.85 -8.99
C GLU A 81 -8.36 -14.72 -9.44
N ILE A 82 -9.53 -14.13 -9.70
CA ILE A 82 -10.75 -14.88 -10.00
C ILE A 82 -11.20 -14.57 -11.43
N ASP A 83 -11.57 -15.61 -12.18
CA ASP A 83 -12.18 -15.43 -13.50
C ASP A 83 -13.60 -14.86 -13.35
N SER A 84 -13.90 -13.83 -14.13
CA SER A 84 -15.22 -13.18 -14.17
C SER A 84 -16.38 -14.13 -14.49
N ASN A 85 -16.11 -15.28 -15.11
CA ASN A 85 -17.11 -16.29 -15.47
C ASN A 85 -17.41 -17.29 -14.35
N TRP A 86 -16.73 -17.21 -13.20
CA TRP A 86 -17.02 -18.09 -12.08
C TRP A 86 -18.46 -17.89 -11.57
N PRO A 87 -19.11 -18.97 -11.10
CA PRO A 87 -20.40 -18.85 -10.44
C PRO A 87 -20.34 -17.85 -9.29
N SER A 88 -21.38 -17.02 -9.13
CA SER A 88 -21.44 -15.98 -8.11
C SER A 88 -21.23 -16.51 -6.69
N GLU A 89 -21.72 -17.72 -6.39
CA GLU A 89 -21.52 -18.37 -5.10
C GLU A 89 -20.05 -18.77 -4.85
N ALA A 90 -19.31 -19.16 -5.90
CA ALA A 90 -17.89 -19.43 -5.78
C ALA A 90 -17.09 -18.16 -5.49
N VAL A 91 -17.44 -17.04 -6.15
CA VAL A 91 -16.83 -15.73 -5.87
C VAL A 91 -17.10 -15.31 -4.42
N LYS A 92 -18.34 -15.45 -3.94
CA LYS A 92 -18.69 -15.14 -2.54
C LYS A 92 -17.89 -16.00 -1.55
N ALA A 93 -17.80 -17.31 -1.80
CA ALA A 93 -17.02 -18.21 -0.95
C ALA A 93 -15.54 -17.80 -0.88
N GLN A 94 -14.94 -17.46 -2.02
CA GLN A 94 -13.56 -16.98 -2.09
C GLN A 94 -13.35 -15.67 -1.32
N VAL A 95 -14.27 -14.72 -1.43
CA VAL A 95 -14.20 -13.45 -0.68
C VAL A 95 -14.25 -13.69 0.84
N VAL A 96 -15.12 -14.61 1.29
CA VAL A 96 -15.19 -14.98 2.72
C VAL A 96 -13.90 -15.64 3.18
N ALA A 97 -13.33 -16.56 2.39
CA ALA A 97 -12.05 -17.20 2.70
C ALA A 97 -10.91 -16.17 2.77
N ALA A 98 -10.79 -15.30 1.76
CA ALA A 98 -9.77 -14.25 1.73
C ALA A 98 -9.90 -13.26 2.90
N ARG A 99 -11.14 -12.87 3.26
CA ARG A 99 -11.38 -12.01 4.43
C ARG A 99 -10.94 -12.68 5.72
N THR A 100 -11.28 -13.96 5.89
CA THR A 100 -10.93 -14.74 7.08
C THR A 100 -9.41 -14.84 7.21
N PHE A 101 -8.72 -15.17 6.12
CA PHE A 101 -7.27 -15.22 6.08
C PHE A 101 -6.65 -13.86 6.41
N ALA A 102 -7.10 -12.79 5.78
CA ALA A 102 -6.57 -11.44 6.03
C ALA A 102 -6.74 -11.03 7.51
N LEU A 103 -7.92 -11.26 8.10
CA LEU A 103 -8.17 -10.96 9.51
C LEU A 103 -7.31 -11.81 10.46
N TYR A 104 -7.15 -13.09 10.15
CA TYR A 104 -6.27 -13.99 10.89
C TYR A 104 -4.83 -13.47 10.89
N ARG A 105 -4.29 -13.12 9.71
CA ARG A 105 -2.94 -12.57 9.56
C ARG A 105 -2.76 -11.25 10.30
N MET A 106 -3.78 -10.38 10.31
CA MET A 106 -3.74 -9.13 11.07
C MET A 106 -3.66 -9.36 12.60
N GLN A 107 -4.17 -10.48 13.11
CA GLN A 107 -4.11 -10.83 14.54
C GLN A 107 -2.77 -11.45 14.95
N GLU A 108 -2.10 -12.18 14.04
CA GLU A 108 -0.78 -12.77 14.31
C GLU A 108 0.34 -11.72 14.43
N GLY A 109 0.10 -10.49 13.94
CA GLY A 109 1.11 -9.45 13.83
C GLY A 109 2.03 -9.73 12.63
N ASP A 110 2.07 -8.80 11.69
CA ASP A 110 3.09 -8.78 10.62
C ASP A 110 4.50 -8.60 11.20
#